data_AF-A0AAD2ERM9-F1
#
_entry.id   AF-A0AAD2ERM9-F1
#
_cell.length_a   1.000
_cell.length_b   1.000
_cell.length_c   1.000
_cell.angle_alpha   90.00
_cell.angle_beta   90.00
_cell.angle_gamma   90.00
#
_symmetry.space_group_name_H-M   'P 1'
#
loop_
_entity.id
_entity.type
_entity.pdbx_description
1 polymer ?
#
loop_
_entity_poly.entity_id
_entity_poly.type
_entity_poly.pdbx_seq_one_letter_code
_entity_poly.pdbx_strand_id
1 'polypeptide(L)'
;MALPTQTAPRQYAVAIRDTELYLALRITRSASGVYVIFPRPQNPIGGTKRNPHASYHRDGRRHQKSWGMPWFKAQRQPLDKHFRGSETVVATALQPSRPQDPHCDPKDFSAVLEIPLTDIRPDGSTSVSVDLAEPGVSPTSLLPGAVIVRQQAYADGWFPCLVVTIYDSPTSPRGV
;
A
#
# COMPACT_ATOMS: atom_id res chain seq x y z
N MET A 1 6.86 29.40 -8.43
CA MET A 1 6.62 28.58 -7.23
C MET A 1 7.75 27.58 -7.09
N ALA A 2 8.56 27.72 -6.06
CA ALA A 2 9.62 26.75 -5.74
C ALA A 2 8.97 25.47 -5.18
N LEU A 3 9.44 24.31 -5.63
CA LEU A 3 9.07 23.02 -5.01
C LEU A 3 9.60 23.04 -3.56
N PRO A 4 8.84 22.53 -2.58
CA PRO A 4 9.27 22.58 -1.18
C PRO A 4 10.60 21.86 -0.97
N THR A 5 11.39 22.46 -0.09
CA THR A 5 12.65 21.96 0.49
C THR A 5 12.49 20.51 0.90
N GLN A 6 13.48 19.68 0.57
CA GLN A 6 13.57 18.23 0.80
C GLN A 6 12.92 17.78 2.12
N THR A 7 11.63 17.43 2.08
CA THR A 7 10.91 16.88 3.23
C THR A 7 11.49 15.52 3.55
N ALA A 8 11.77 15.28 4.84
CA ALA A 8 12.21 13.98 5.31
C ALA A 8 11.26 12.86 4.83
N PRO A 9 11.76 11.64 4.55
CA PRO A 9 10.91 10.53 4.20
C PRO A 9 9.80 10.33 5.25
N ARG A 10 8.56 10.15 4.80
CA ARG A 10 7.43 9.82 5.68
C ARG A 10 7.17 8.33 5.65
N GLN A 11 6.86 7.78 6.80
CA GLN A 11 6.53 6.37 6.98
C GLN A 11 5.05 6.26 7.31
N TYR A 12 4.32 5.45 6.57
CA TYR A 12 2.93 5.11 6.84
C TYR A 12 2.79 3.61 7.02
N ALA A 13 1.78 3.20 7.75
CA ALA A 13 1.45 1.79 7.92
C ALA A 13 0.01 1.49 7.52
N VAL A 14 -0.20 0.27 7.05
CA VAL A 14 -1.49 -0.41 7.12
C VAL A 14 -1.34 -1.50 8.16
N ALA A 15 -2.23 -1.53 9.14
CA ALA A 15 -2.13 -2.45 10.26
C ALA A 15 -3.48 -3.10 10.59
N ILE A 16 -3.41 -4.36 11.00
CA ILE A 16 -4.57 -5.16 11.37
C ILE A 16 -4.65 -5.16 12.90
N ARG A 17 -5.80 -4.72 13.42
CA ARG A 17 -6.11 -4.70 14.83
C ARG A 17 -6.84 -5.99 15.21
N ASP A 18 -6.18 -6.81 16.01
CA ASP A 18 -6.76 -7.95 16.71
C ASP A 18 -6.55 -7.71 18.23
N THR A 19 -6.16 -8.73 19.00
CA THR A 19 -5.62 -8.61 20.36
C THR A 19 -4.43 -7.63 20.43
N GLU A 20 -3.61 -7.60 19.38
CA GLU A 20 -2.48 -6.69 19.20
C GLU A 20 -2.58 -5.97 17.84
N LEU A 21 -1.62 -5.10 17.54
CA LEU A 21 -1.52 -4.43 16.23
C LEU A 21 -0.45 -5.09 15.37
N TYR A 22 -0.86 -5.68 14.25
CA TYR A 22 0.00 -6.39 13.32
C TYR A 22 0.22 -5.58 12.04
N LEU A 23 1.46 -5.47 11.59
CA LEU A 23 1.84 -4.68 10.43
C LEU A 23 1.58 -5.45 9.12
N ALA A 24 0.61 -4.99 8.33
CA ALA A 24 0.29 -5.56 7.02
C ALA A 24 1.16 -4.97 5.91
N LEU A 25 1.34 -3.64 5.88
CA LEU A 25 2.18 -2.94 4.92
C LEU A 25 2.95 -1.80 5.59
N ARG A 26 4.21 -1.62 5.19
CA ARG A 26 4.99 -0.40 5.46
C ARG A 26 5.13 0.40 4.17
N ILE A 27 4.77 1.67 4.21
CA ILE A 27 4.81 2.57 3.05
C ILE A 27 5.79 3.70 3.36
N THR A 28 6.85 3.80 2.58
CA THR A 28 7.80 4.92 2.63
C THR A 28 7.53 5.86 1.46
N ARG A 29 7.31 7.15 1.75
CA ARG A 29 7.19 8.20 0.75
C ARG A 29 8.35 9.19 0.89
N SER A 30 9.03 9.45 -0.20
CA SER A 30 10.27 10.24 -0.22
C SER A 30 10.47 10.95 -1.56
N ALA A 31 11.53 11.75 -1.67
CA ALA A 31 11.90 12.44 -2.90
C ALA A 31 12.19 11.49 -4.07
N SER A 32 12.61 10.26 -3.80
CA SER A 32 12.91 9.28 -4.84
C SER A 32 11.70 8.48 -5.29
N GLY A 33 10.58 8.54 -4.56
CA GLY A 33 9.36 7.80 -4.86
C GLY A 33 8.62 7.26 -3.65
N VAL A 34 7.69 6.34 -3.92
CA VAL A 34 6.89 5.59 -2.96
C VAL A 34 7.31 4.13 -2.98
N TYR A 35 7.49 3.55 -1.80
CA TYR A 35 7.95 2.17 -1.62
C TYR A 35 7.03 1.46 -0.63
N VAL A 36 6.52 0.30 -1.00
CA VAL A 36 5.61 -0.51 -0.19
C VAL A 36 6.29 -1.83 0.11
N ILE A 37 6.56 -2.09 1.39
CA ILE A 37 7.14 -3.34 1.87
C ILE A 37 6.02 -4.17 2.49
N PHE A 38 6.06 -5.47 2.20
CA PHE A 38 5.15 -6.48 2.73
C PHE A 38 5.92 -7.24 3.82
N PRO A 39 5.76 -6.89 5.10
CA PRO A 39 6.46 -7.57 6.17
C PRO A 39 6.10 -9.06 6.16
N ARG A 40 7.10 -9.89 6.44
CA ARG A 40 6.94 -11.32 6.59
C ARG A 40 7.70 -11.75 7.84
N PRO A 41 7.19 -12.76 8.57
CA PRO A 41 7.99 -13.42 9.61
C PRO A 41 9.33 -13.85 9.02
N GLN A 42 10.44 -13.59 9.71
CA GLN A 42 11.73 -14.09 9.28
C GLN A 42 11.75 -15.62 9.45
N ASN A 43 11.64 -16.38 8.37
CA ASN A 43 12.02 -17.80 8.37
C ASN A 43 13.24 -18.00 7.46
N PRO A 44 14.45 -18.23 8.01
CA PRO A 44 15.69 -18.34 7.26
C PRO A 44 16.02 -19.81 6.93
N ILE A 45 15.09 -20.57 6.38
CA ILE A 45 15.47 -21.86 5.75
C ILE A 45 15.77 -21.56 4.28
N GLY A 46 17.05 -21.34 3.96
CA GLY A 46 17.52 -21.25 2.56
C GLY A 46 17.88 -19.87 2.00
N GLY A 47 18.21 -18.88 2.85
CA GLY A 47 19.01 -17.71 2.45
C GLY A 47 18.39 -16.66 1.51
N THR A 48 17.22 -16.91 0.91
CA THR A 48 16.55 -15.93 0.05
C THR A 48 15.40 -15.26 0.81
N LYS A 49 15.65 -14.04 1.28
CA LYS A 49 14.59 -13.20 1.88
C LYS A 49 13.55 -12.94 0.78
N ARG A 50 12.36 -13.52 0.94
CA ARG A 50 11.20 -13.34 0.04
C ARG A 50 10.93 -11.85 -0.29
N ASN A 51 11.36 -10.93 0.58
CA ASN A 51 11.39 -9.46 0.46
C ASN A 51 10.39 -8.89 -0.56
N PRO A 52 9.09 -9.18 -0.38
CA PRO A 52 8.09 -8.71 -1.31
C PRO A 52 7.97 -7.20 -1.13
N HIS A 53 8.08 -6.47 -2.24
CA HIS A 53 7.89 -5.03 -2.24
C HIS A 53 7.39 -4.52 -3.58
N ALA A 54 6.68 -3.41 -3.54
CA ALA A 54 6.35 -2.61 -4.71
C ALA A 54 7.02 -1.25 -4.58
N SER A 55 7.36 -0.64 -5.71
CA SER A 55 7.88 0.72 -5.74
C SER A 55 7.33 1.49 -6.92
N TYR A 56 7.16 2.79 -6.72
CA TYR A 56 6.86 3.77 -7.74
C TYR A 56 7.87 4.91 -7.60
N HIS A 57 8.79 4.97 -8.54
CA HIS A 57 9.90 5.91 -8.52
C HIS A 57 9.47 7.27 -9.05
N ARG A 58 10.20 8.33 -8.67
CA ARG A 58 9.93 9.71 -9.13
C ARG A 58 9.87 9.85 -10.65
N ASP A 59 10.66 9.07 -11.38
CA ASP A 59 10.70 9.05 -12.84
C ASP A 59 9.56 8.25 -13.48
N GLY A 60 8.61 7.74 -12.69
CA GLY A 60 7.49 6.95 -13.16
C GLY A 60 7.79 5.46 -13.32
N ARG A 61 9.00 4.97 -13.01
CA ARG A 61 9.23 3.52 -13.01
C ARG A 61 8.44 2.89 -11.87
N ARG A 62 7.64 1.88 -12.19
CA ARG A 62 6.91 1.08 -11.21
C ARG A 62 7.41 -0.36 -11.23
N HIS A 63 7.70 -0.92 -10.06
CA HIS A 63 8.15 -2.29 -9.88
C HIS A 63 7.30 -3.03 -8.84
N GLN A 64 7.13 -4.33 -9.04
CA GLN A 64 6.76 -5.26 -7.98
C GLN A 64 7.72 -6.43 -8.01
N LYS A 65 8.32 -6.74 -6.87
CA LYS A 65 9.35 -7.76 -6.72
C LYS A 65 9.02 -8.70 -5.56
N SER A 66 9.48 -9.93 -5.68
CA SER A 66 9.49 -10.95 -4.62
C SER A 66 10.64 -11.92 -4.93
N TRP A 67 11.29 -12.47 -3.91
CA TRP A 67 12.49 -13.32 -4.04
C TRP A 67 13.67 -12.63 -4.77
N GLY A 68 13.79 -11.31 -4.65
CA GLY A 68 14.78 -10.53 -5.40
C GLY A 68 14.49 -10.41 -6.91
N MET A 69 13.49 -11.11 -7.42
CA MET A 69 13.11 -11.13 -8.83
C MET A 69 11.98 -10.14 -9.11
N PRO A 70 12.00 -9.40 -10.24
CA PRO A 70 10.89 -8.56 -10.65
C PRO A 70 9.76 -9.40 -11.27
N TRP A 71 8.57 -9.28 -10.70
CA TRP A 71 7.34 -9.90 -11.20
C TRP A 71 6.57 -8.96 -12.11
N PHE A 72 6.71 -7.65 -11.88
CA PHE A 72 6.08 -6.62 -12.67
C PHE A 72 7.01 -5.42 -12.82
N LYS A 73 7.09 -4.89 -14.04
CA LYS A 73 7.74 -3.62 -14.36
C LYS A 73 6.83 -2.85 -15.31
N ALA A 74 6.63 -1.56 -15.05
CA ALA A 74 5.96 -0.67 -15.97
C ALA A 74 6.58 0.73 -15.90
N GLN A 75 6.53 1.44 -17.03
CA GLN A 75 6.77 2.87 -17.05
C GLN A 75 5.42 3.59 -16.95
N ARG A 76 5.34 4.54 -16.03
CA ARG A 76 4.15 5.29 -15.68
C ARG A 76 4.44 6.80 -15.67
N GLN A 77 3.46 7.60 -15.27
CA GLN A 77 3.65 9.05 -15.16
C GLN A 77 4.72 9.39 -14.11
N PRO A 78 5.61 10.36 -14.36
CA PRO A 78 6.51 10.88 -13.34
C PRO A 78 5.76 11.51 -12.16
N LEU A 79 6.39 11.52 -10.97
CA LEU A 79 5.89 12.21 -9.77
C LEU A 79 6.30 13.67 -9.81
N ASP A 80 5.68 14.44 -10.70
CA ASP A 80 5.90 15.87 -10.84
C ASP A 80 4.57 16.63 -11.00
N LYS A 81 4.66 17.94 -11.21
CA LYS A 81 3.49 18.83 -11.37
C LYS A 81 2.56 18.48 -12.54
N HIS A 82 3.00 17.61 -13.46
CA HIS A 82 2.24 17.17 -14.62
C HIS A 82 1.52 15.84 -14.39
N PHE A 83 1.71 15.18 -13.25
CA PHE A 83 0.94 13.98 -12.90
C PHE A 83 -0.57 14.28 -12.97
N ARG A 84 -1.33 13.45 -13.68
CA ARG A 84 -2.79 13.57 -13.80
C ARG A 84 -3.51 12.25 -13.49
N GLY A 85 -4.74 12.37 -13.00
CA GLY A 85 -5.62 11.26 -12.67
C GLY A 85 -5.15 10.49 -11.43
N SER A 86 -5.17 9.15 -11.51
CA SER A 86 -4.61 8.31 -10.45
C SER A 86 -3.92 7.06 -10.97
N GLU A 87 -2.91 6.62 -10.22
CA GLU A 87 -2.04 5.49 -10.54
C GLU A 87 -1.83 4.58 -9.34
N THR A 88 -2.01 3.28 -9.54
CA THR A 88 -1.81 2.28 -8.49
C THR A 88 -0.34 1.91 -8.36
N VAL A 89 0.21 2.09 -7.16
CA VAL A 89 1.52 1.56 -6.76
C VAL A 89 1.40 0.04 -6.61
N VAL A 90 0.44 -0.40 -5.79
CA VAL A 90 0.11 -1.81 -5.61
C VAL A 90 -1.32 -1.99 -5.11
N ALA A 91 -1.94 -3.11 -5.49
CA ALA A 91 -3.17 -3.62 -4.88
C ALA A 91 -2.96 -5.10 -4.53
N THR A 92 -3.41 -5.51 -3.35
CA THR A 92 -3.14 -6.85 -2.82
C THR A 92 -4.21 -7.28 -1.82
N ALA A 93 -4.49 -8.58 -1.74
CA ALA A 93 -5.36 -9.12 -0.71
C ALA A 93 -4.75 -8.92 0.68
N LEU A 94 -5.57 -8.47 1.64
CA LEU A 94 -5.24 -8.58 3.04
C LEU A 94 -5.45 -10.03 3.48
N GLN A 95 -4.63 -10.47 4.42
CA GLN A 95 -4.76 -11.77 5.06
C GLN A 95 -4.94 -11.52 6.55
N PRO A 96 -5.78 -12.30 7.25
CA PRO A 96 -5.82 -12.30 8.70
C PRO A 96 -4.42 -12.38 9.29
N SER A 97 -4.14 -11.51 10.28
CA SER A 97 -2.88 -11.52 11.01
C SER A 97 -2.68 -12.84 11.75
N ARG A 98 -1.42 -13.23 11.91
CA ARG A 98 -1.02 -14.44 12.62
C ARG A 98 -0.08 -14.07 13.76
N PRO A 99 0.02 -14.90 14.83
CA PRO A 99 0.88 -14.58 15.97
C PRO A 99 2.35 -14.32 15.63
N GLN A 100 2.85 -14.88 14.53
CA GLN A 100 4.23 -14.66 14.05
C GLN A 100 4.41 -13.41 13.18
N ASP A 101 3.34 -12.71 12.83
CA ASP A 101 3.43 -11.54 11.97
C ASP A 101 4.08 -10.37 12.71
N PRO A 102 4.84 -9.51 12.02
CA PRO A 102 5.49 -8.38 12.67
C PRO A 102 4.49 -7.44 13.35
N HIS A 103 4.76 -7.07 14.59
CA HIS A 103 3.96 -6.06 15.30
C HIS A 103 4.15 -4.68 14.66
N CYS A 104 3.11 -3.86 14.74
CA CYS A 104 3.15 -2.45 14.40
C CYS A 104 3.24 -1.63 15.68
N ASP A 105 4.33 -0.90 15.88
CA ASP A 105 4.38 0.21 16.83
C ASP A 105 3.96 1.49 16.10
N PRO A 106 2.81 2.11 16.44
CA PRO A 106 2.36 3.33 15.78
C PRO A 106 3.36 4.48 15.85
N LYS A 107 4.27 4.51 16.85
CA LYS A 107 5.28 5.56 17.01
C LYS A 107 6.33 5.56 15.91
N ASP A 108 6.51 4.44 15.21
CA ASP A 108 7.44 4.32 14.07
C ASP A 108 6.89 4.98 12.79
N PHE A 109 5.63 5.42 12.79
CA PHE A 109 4.93 5.89 11.61
C PHE A 109 4.37 7.30 11.79
N SER A 110 4.38 8.06 10.70
CA SER A 110 3.70 9.36 10.61
C SER A 110 2.18 9.21 10.70
N ALA A 111 1.64 8.08 10.23
CA ALA A 111 0.26 7.68 10.46
C ALA A 111 0.07 6.17 10.19
N VAL A 112 -0.94 5.59 10.82
CA VAL A 112 -1.34 4.18 10.65
C VAL A 112 -2.79 4.15 10.20
N LEU A 113 -3.07 3.50 9.06
CA LEU A 113 -4.42 3.10 8.70
C LEU A 113 -4.70 1.74 9.33
N GLU A 114 -5.45 1.75 10.43
CA GLU A 114 -5.84 0.54 11.14
C GLU A 114 -7.14 -0.03 10.57
N ILE A 115 -7.23 -1.36 10.49
CA ILE A 115 -8.45 -2.13 10.21
C ILE A 115 -8.65 -3.22 11.27
N PRO A 116 -9.83 -3.33 11.91
CA PRO A 116 -10.19 -4.46 12.75
C PRO A 116 -10.12 -5.79 12.00
N LEU A 117 -9.65 -6.85 12.65
CA LEU A 117 -9.65 -8.21 12.09
C LEU A 117 -11.06 -8.64 11.66
N THR A 118 -12.09 -8.20 12.38
CA THR A 118 -13.51 -8.47 12.06
C THR A 118 -13.97 -7.88 10.74
N ASP A 119 -13.29 -6.84 10.25
CA ASP A 119 -13.59 -6.18 8.97
C ASP A 119 -12.84 -6.85 7.80
N ILE A 120 -11.98 -7.85 8.07
CA ILE A 120 -11.29 -8.64 7.06
C ILE A 120 -12.09 -9.90 6.77
N ARG A 121 -12.55 -10.05 5.54
CA ARG A 121 -13.34 -11.20 5.12
C ARG A 121 -12.51 -12.49 5.12
N PRO A 122 -13.00 -13.57 5.76
CA PRO A 122 -12.28 -14.85 5.81
C PRO A 122 -12.03 -15.50 4.45
N ASP A 123 -12.82 -15.15 3.43
CA ASP A 123 -12.67 -15.66 2.05
C ASP A 123 -11.53 -14.98 1.27
N GLY A 124 -10.83 -14.01 1.88
CA GLY A 124 -9.73 -13.28 1.26
C GLY A 124 -10.14 -12.21 0.26
N SER A 125 -11.43 -11.84 0.22
CA SER A 125 -11.93 -10.80 -0.71
C SER A 125 -11.62 -9.37 -0.25
N THR A 126 -11.23 -9.16 1.02
CA THR A 126 -10.74 -7.87 1.51
C THR A 126 -9.32 -7.60 1.00
N SER A 127 -9.14 -6.46 0.35
CA SER A 127 -7.89 -6.04 -0.28
C SER A 127 -7.51 -4.63 0.17
N VAL A 128 -6.23 -4.31 0.01
CA VAL A 128 -5.69 -2.97 0.18
C VAL A 128 -5.04 -2.50 -1.11
N SER A 129 -5.31 -1.26 -1.49
CA SER A 129 -4.60 -0.54 -2.54
C SER A 129 -3.81 0.62 -1.96
N VAL A 130 -2.66 0.87 -2.59
CA VAL A 130 -1.85 2.07 -2.41
C VAL A 130 -1.80 2.75 -3.76
N ASP A 131 -2.38 3.93 -3.83
CA ASP A 131 -2.55 4.71 -5.04
C ASP A 131 -1.93 6.10 -4.88
N LEU A 132 -1.56 6.66 -6.02
CA LEU A 132 -1.13 8.04 -6.19
C LEU A 132 -2.22 8.76 -6.97
N ALA A 133 -2.81 9.80 -6.40
CA ALA A 133 -3.94 10.49 -7.03
C ALA A 133 -3.74 12.00 -7.01
N GLU A 134 -4.21 12.67 -8.05
CA GLU A 134 -4.46 14.09 -7.94
C GLU A 134 -5.43 14.38 -6.79
N PRO A 135 -5.27 15.52 -6.08
CA PRO A 135 -6.22 15.93 -5.07
C PRO A 135 -7.66 15.93 -5.61
N GLY A 136 -8.56 15.23 -4.93
CA GLY A 136 -9.97 15.11 -5.33
C GLY A 136 -10.28 14.04 -6.39
N VAL A 137 -9.28 13.33 -6.90
CA VAL A 137 -9.49 12.21 -7.83
C VAL A 137 -9.55 10.88 -7.07
N SER A 138 -10.58 10.08 -7.39
CA SER A 138 -10.74 8.74 -6.81
C SER A 138 -9.67 7.76 -7.33
N PRO A 139 -9.19 6.81 -6.50
CA PRO A 139 -8.27 5.77 -6.92
C PRO A 139 -8.82 4.87 -8.04
N THR A 140 -7.97 4.52 -9.02
CA THR A 140 -8.32 3.68 -10.19
C THR A 140 -8.38 2.17 -9.85
N SER A 141 -7.77 1.74 -8.75
CA SER A 141 -7.58 0.32 -8.40
C SER A 141 -8.85 -0.44 -7.99
N LEU A 142 -9.95 0.27 -7.73
CA LEU A 142 -11.18 -0.36 -7.24
C LEU A 142 -11.90 -1.10 -8.36
N LEU A 143 -12.18 -2.38 -8.12
CA LEU A 143 -13.00 -3.19 -9.03
C LEU A 143 -14.43 -2.64 -9.08
N PRO A 144 -15.12 -2.69 -10.23
CA PRO A 144 -16.54 -2.34 -10.30
C PRO A 144 -17.35 -3.16 -9.27
N GLY A 145 -18.08 -2.49 -8.39
CA GLY A 145 -18.84 -3.13 -7.30
C GLY A 145 -18.03 -3.41 -6.03
N ALA A 146 -16.76 -3.00 -5.95
CA ALA A 146 -16.01 -3.02 -4.71
C ALA A 146 -16.61 -2.05 -3.68
N VAL A 147 -16.60 -2.46 -2.41
CA VAL A 147 -17.08 -1.65 -1.29
C VAL A 147 -15.88 -1.14 -0.51
N ILE A 148 -15.75 0.18 -0.38
CA ILE A 148 -14.69 0.77 0.44
C ILE A 148 -15.00 0.50 1.91
N VAL A 149 -14.10 -0.20 2.58
CA VAL A 149 -14.16 -0.48 4.02
C VAL A 149 -13.53 0.68 4.79
N ARG A 150 -12.33 1.11 4.37
CA ARG A 150 -11.62 2.28 4.92
C ARG A 150 -10.81 2.97 3.84
N GLN A 151 -10.65 4.28 3.92
CA GLN A 151 -9.79 5.03 3.02
C GLN A 151 -9.11 6.18 3.75
N GLN A 152 -7.83 6.39 3.45
CA GLN A 152 -7.07 7.52 3.95
C GLN A 152 -6.26 8.14 2.82
N ALA A 153 -6.51 9.42 2.54
CA ALA A 153 -5.62 10.26 1.75
C ALA A 153 -4.67 11.02 2.67
N TYR A 154 -3.38 11.05 2.34
CA TYR A 154 -2.36 11.73 3.12
C TYR A 154 -1.97 13.05 2.47
N ALA A 155 -2.43 14.15 3.07
CA ALA A 155 -2.06 15.52 2.70
C ALA A 155 -0.73 15.93 3.35
N ASP A 156 0.35 15.33 2.87
CA ASP A 156 1.67 15.38 3.50
C ASP A 156 2.65 16.40 2.87
N GLY A 157 2.12 17.31 2.05
CA GLY A 157 2.89 18.30 1.31
C GLY A 157 3.52 17.79 0.02
N TRP A 158 3.40 16.49 -0.28
CA TRP A 158 3.90 15.89 -1.51
C TRP A 158 2.79 15.76 -2.56
N PHE A 159 3.13 15.97 -3.82
CA PHE A 159 2.24 15.78 -4.98
C PHE A 159 2.76 14.64 -5.88
N PRO A 160 1.90 13.75 -6.41
CA PRO A 160 0.44 13.59 -6.20
C PRO A 160 0.11 12.93 -4.86
N CYS A 161 -1.08 13.14 -4.29
CA CYS A 161 -1.49 12.59 -2.98
C CYS A 161 -1.34 11.07 -2.89
N LEU A 162 -0.84 10.58 -1.75
CA LEU A 162 -0.87 9.15 -1.41
C LEU A 162 -2.25 8.81 -0.86
N VAL A 163 -2.92 7.83 -1.47
CA VAL A 163 -4.22 7.31 -1.02
C VAL A 163 -4.09 5.83 -0.73
N VAL A 164 -4.52 5.42 0.46
CA VAL A 164 -4.58 4.02 0.85
C VAL A 164 -6.03 3.64 1.06
N THR A 165 -6.49 2.64 0.32
CA THR A 165 -7.89 2.18 0.38
C THR A 165 -7.93 0.72 0.76
N ILE A 166 -8.68 0.38 1.79
CA ILE A 166 -9.06 -0.99 2.10
C ILE A 166 -10.48 -1.19 1.59
N TYR A 167 -10.68 -2.21 0.79
CA TYR A 167 -11.93 -2.47 0.10
C TYR A 167 -12.22 -3.96 0.04
N ASP A 168 -13.50 -4.29 0.05
CA ASP A 168 -13.96 -5.63 -0.26
C ASP A 168 -14.21 -5.74 -1.76
N SER A 169 -13.63 -6.77 -2.38
CA SER A 169 -13.95 -7.12 -3.74
C SER A 169 -15.41 -7.59 -3.82
N PRO A 170 -16.09 -7.36 -4.95
CA PRO A 170 -17.42 -7.91 -5.14
C PRO A 170 -17.35 -9.43 -4.97
N THR A 171 -18.23 -9.99 -4.15
CA THR A 171 -18.37 -11.45 -4.08
C THR A 171 -18.74 -11.93 -5.47
N SER A 172 -17.90 -12.75 -6.11
CA SER A 172 -18.35 -13.48 -7.29
C SER A 172 -19.65 -14.19 -6.92
N PRO A 173 -20.74 -14.02 -7.68
CA PRO A 173 -21.82 -14.98 -7.60
C PRO A 173 -21.14 -16.31 -7.93
N ARG A 174 -21.05 -17.20 -6.93
CA ARG A 174 -20.57 -18.55 -7.18
C ARG A 174 -21.42 -19.07 -8.34
N GLY A 175 -20.76 -19.47 -9.43
CA GLY A 175 -21.44 -20.04 -10.58
C GLY A 175 -22.38 -21.13 -10.09
N VAL A 176 -23.63 -21.03 -10.54
CA VAL A 176 -24.63 -22.10 -10.44
C VAL A 176 -24.14 -23.29 -11.24
#